data_AF-A0A7S2U8H7-F1
#
_entry.id   AF-A0A7S2U8H7-F1
#
_cell.length_a   1.000
_cell.length_b   1.000
_cell.length_c   1.000
_cell.angle_alpha   90.00
_cell.angle_beta   90.00
_cell.angle_gamma   90.00
#
_symmetry.space_group_name_H-M   'P 1'
#
loop_
_entity.id
_entity.type
_entity.pdbx_description
1 polymer ?
#
loop_
_entity_poly.entity_id
_entity_poly.type
_entity_poly.pdbx_seq_one_letter_code
_entity_poly.pdbx_strand_id
1 'polypeptide(L)'
;GYDYTMRTYLTLAVGLGYYVGPSQQACTLCLGGTYPFDDSARFTLGQNVMSCDQLYDLGPSVPEVDCPGFQTIGTNICSCNTPLSTISNCTLCEDSSLPALPRLKVMGKTCSEIGVDAKRDDYENCQSYQATAGVYCGCDNPIAVASTSTCSLCPGGTQLVSSNLEIVFADGSNETCGTLELQSNILPVDGPGQSCEDYKFLGSQCCTPNPTPSPTATSSDITHITLHRLTIFSTVFVLVASLWG
;
A
#
# COMPACT_ATOMS: atom_id res chain seq x y z
N GLY A 1 -16.95 -31.48 -88.19
CA GLY A 1 -17.22 -32.04 -86.85
C GLY A 1 -16.24 -31.39 -85.90
N TYR A 2 -16.72 -30.69 -84.89
CA TYR A 2 -15.87 -29.98 -83.94
C TYR A 2 -15.61 -30.88 -82.73
N ASP A 3 -14.35 -31.18 -82.50
CA ASP A 3 -13.84 -32.02 -81.43
C ASP A 3 -13.64 -31.15 -80.19
N TYR A 4 -14.48 -31.34 -79.16
CA TYR A 4 -14.39 -30.61 -77.89
C TYR A 4 -13.62 -31.46 -76.88
N THR A 5 -12.30 -31.22 -76.77
CA THR A 5 -11.47 -31.80 -75.72
C THR A 5 -11.58 -30.95 -74.45
N MET A 6 -12.44 -31.34 -73.50
CA MET A 6 -12.48 -30.71 -72.16
C MET A 6 -11.24 -31.12 -71.37
N ARG A 7 -10.35 -30.15 -71.07
CA ARG A 7 -9.29 -30.30 -70.07
C ARG A 7 -9.84 -29.97 -68.69
N THR A 8 -9.99 -30.98 -67.86
CA THR A 8 -10.30 -30.84 -66.43
C THR A 8 -9.03 -30.37 -65.70
N TYR A 9 -9.01 -29.12 -65.25
CA TYR A 9 -7.97 -28.62 -64.35
C TYR A 9 -8.37 -28.94 -62.91
N LEU A 10 -7.67 -29.87 -62.28
CA LEU A 10 -7.83 -30.23 -60.87
C LEU A 10 -6.99 -29.25 -60.03
N THR A 11 -7.61 -28.21 -59.49
CA THR A 11 -6.95 -27.26 -58.59
C THR A 11 -6.82 -27.88 -57.21
N LEU A 12 -5.63 -28.40 -56.87
CA LEU A 12 -5.32 -28.89 -55.54
C LEU A 12 -5.14 -27.68 -54.59
N ALA A 13 -6.17 -27.34 -53.83
CA ALA A 13 -6.06 -26.37 -52.74
C ALA A 13 -5.34 -27.03 -51.56
N VAL A 14 -4.02 -26.86 -51.49
CA VAL A 14 -3.24 -27.20 -50.29
C VAL A 14 -3.57 -26.17 -49.23
N GLY A 15 -4.59 -26.45 -48.43
CA GLY A 15 -4.85 -25.70 -47.21
C GLY A 15 -3.70 -25.93 -46.24
N LEU A 16 -2.83 -24.92 -46.08
CA LEU A 16 -1.94 -24.81 -44.94
C LEU A 16 -2.82 -24.56 -43.71
N GLY A 17 -3.39 -25.65 -43.18
CA GLY A 17 -3.97 -25.65 -41.84
C GLY A 17 -2.85 -25.43 -40.85
N TYR A 18 -2.60 -24.17 -40.50
CA TYR A 18 -1.83 -23.86 -39.30
C TYR A 18 -2.60 -24.48 -38.15
N TYR A 19 -2.06 -25.57 -37.60
CA TYR A 19 -2.51 -26.11 -36.34
C TYR A 19 -2.20 -25.04 -35.29
N VAL A 20 -3.17 -24.17 -35.04
CA VAL A 20 -3.16 -23.32 -33.86
C VAL A 20 -3.33 -24.31 -32.72
N GLY A 21 -2.22 -24.73 -32.12
CA GLY A 21 -2.25 -25.54 -30.92
C GLY A 21 -3.17 -24.87 -29.89
N PRO A 22 -3.75 -25.62 -28.94
CA PRO A 22 -4.54 -25.02 -27.87
C PRO A 22 -3.74 -23.83 -27.35
N SER A 23 -4.34 -22.64 -27.42
CA SER A 23 -3.72 -21.42 -26.92
C SER A 23 -3.18 -21.77 -25.54
N GLN A 24 -1.86 -21.80 -25.38
CA GLN A 24 -1.25 -22.04 -24.07
C GLN A 24 -1.87 -20.99 -23.16
N GLN A 25 -2.82 -21.40 -22.31
CA GLN A 25 -3.41 -20.49 -21.36
C GLN A 25 -2.27 -20.17 -20.42
N ALA A 26 -1.72 -18.97 -20.58
CA ALA A 26 -0.65 -18.47 -19.73
C ALA A 26 -1.08 -18.68 -18.29
N CYS A 27 -0.24 -19.34 -17.50
CA CYS A 27 -0.53 -19.56 -16.11
C CYS A 27 -0.63 -18.22 -15.40
N THR A 28 -1.77 -17.91 -14.79
CA THR A 28 -1.89 -16.69 -13.99
C THR A 28 -1.83 -17.04 -12.51
N LEU A 29 -1.15 -16.19 -11.73
CA LEU A 29 -0.94 -16.42 -10.30
C LEU A 29 -2.26 -16.40 -9.53
N CYS A 30 -3.09 -15.40 -9.81
CA CYS A 30 -4.47 -15.37 -9.38
C CYS A 30 -5.39 -15.86 -10.48
N LEU A 31 -6.52 -16.47 -10.10
CA LEU A 31 -7.52 -16.92 -11.06
C LEU A 31 -8.12 -15.70 -11.78
N GLY A 32 -8.24 -15.77 -13.10
CA GLY A 32 -8.74 -14.66 -13.91
C GLY A 32 -7.70 -13.58 -14.25
N GLY A 33 -6.41 -13.82 -13.95
CA GLY A 33 -5.33 -12.89 -14.33
C GLY A 33 -5.21 -11.64 -13.45
N THR A 34 -5.94 -11.59 -12.34
CA THR A 34 -5.87 -10.48 -11.39
C THR A 34 -4.48 -10.40 -10.74
N TYR A 35 -4.04 -9.18 -10.46
CA TYR A 35 -2.78 -8.95 -9.75
C TYR A 35 -2.92 -9.42 -8.29
N PRO A 36 -1.89 -10.03 -7.68
CA PRO A 36 -1.92 -10.46 -6.28
C PRO A 36 -2.28 -9.30 -5.37
N PHE A 37 -3.03 -9.61 -4.32
CA PHE A 37 -3.47 -8.59 -3.40
C PHE A 37 -2.35 -8.19 -2.44
N ASP A 38 -1.63 -9.18 -1.89
CA ASP A 38 -0.40 -8.97 -1.14
C ASP A 38 0.79 -9.23 -2.06
N ASP A 39 1.20 -8.20 -2.81
CA ASP A 39 2.25 -8.31 -3.83
C ASP A 39 3.68 -8.34 -3.24
N SER A 40 3.84 -7.86 -2.00
CA SER A 40 5.11 -7.88 -1.29
C SER A 40 5.31 -9.08 -0.39
N ALA A 41 4.26 -9.86 -0.11
CA ALA A 41 4.37 -11.15 0.58
C ALA A 41 5.50 -11.99 -0.01
N ARG A 42 6.40 -12.45 0.86
CA ARG A 42 7.61 -13.20 0.49
C ARG A 42 7.48 -14.65 0.92
N PHE A 43 7.95 -15.55 0.07
CA PHE A 43 8.03 -16.97 0.37
C PHE A 43 9.28 -17.57 -0.24
N THR A 44 9.61 -18.80 0.19
CA THR A 44 10.79 -19.52 -0.29
C THR A 44 10.34 -20.63 -1.24
N LEU A 45 10.84 -20.61 -2.48
CA LEU A 45 10.66 -21.68 -3.46
C LEU A 45 12.02 -22.35 -3.70
N GLY A 46 12.23 -23.51 -3.09
CA GLY A 46 13.55 -24.15 -3.07
C GLY A 46 14.57 -23.36 -2.25
N GLN A 47 15.55 -22.75 -2.92
CA GLN A 47 16.59 -21.90 -2.30
C GLN A 47 16.35 -20.40 -2.55
N ASN A 48 15.33 -20.03 -3.33
CA ASN A 48 15.08 -18.65 -3.73
C ASN A 48 13.98 -18.03 -2.88
N VAL A 49 14.21 -16.81 -2.37
CA VAL A 49 13.19 -15.98 -1.74
C VAL A 49 12.63 -15.04 -2.79
N MET A 50 11.32 -15.07 -2.97
CA MET A 50 10.62 -14.32 -4.02
C MET A 50 9.34 -13.67 -3.45
N SER A 51 9.00 -12.50 -3.96
CA SER A 51 7.74 -11.82 -3.63
C SER A 51 6.60 -12.29 -4.55
N CYS A 52 5.37 -12.00 -4.15
CA CYS A 52 4.20 -12.27 -4.96
C CYS A 52 4.14 -11.45 -6.27
N ASP A 53 4.67 -10.23 -6.31
CA ASP A 53 4.89 -9.44 -7.53
C ASP A 53 5.85 -10.16 -8.49
N GLN A 54 7.02 -10.58 -7.99
CA GLN A 54 8.00 -11.34 -8.79
C GLN A 54 7.40 -12.65 -9.28
N LEU A 55 6.59 -13.31 -8.45
CA LEU A 55 5.90 -14.53 -8.84
C LEU A 55 4.84 -14.25 -9.91
N TYR A 56 4.07 -13.16 -9.80
CA TYR A 56 3.06 -12.77 -10.79
C TYR A 56 3.68 -12.56 -12.18
N ASP A 57 4.80 -11.86 -12.24
CA ASP A 57 5.54 -11.60 -13.48
C ASP A 57 6.08 -12.89 -14.13
N LEU A 58 6.32 -13.95 -13.34
CA LEU A 58 6.74 -15.26 -13.84
C LEU A 58 5.61 -16.07 -14.46
N GLY A 59 4.35 -15.75 -14.17
CA GLY A 59 3.16 -16.51 -14.59
C GLY A 59 3.17 -16.95 -16.06
N PRO A 60 3.42 -16.05 -17.02
CA PRO A 60 3.47 -16.42 -18.45
C PRO A 60 4.53 -17.46 -18.83
N SER A 61 5.55 -17.65 -17.99
CA SER A 61 6.65 -18.61 -18.20
C SER A 61 6.46 -19.93 -17.43
N VAL A 62 5.41 -20.06 -16.62
CA VAL A 62 5.16 -21.26 -15.82
C VAL A 62 4.52 -22.34 -16.70
N PRO A 63 5.09 -23.56 -16.75
CA PRO A 63 4.49 -24.69 -17.46
C PRO A 63 3.10 -25.01 -16.91
N GLU A 64 2.16 -25.38 -17.80
CA GLU A 64 0.78 -25.69 -17.43
C GLU A 64 0.66 -26.78 -16.34
N VAL A 65 1.58 -27.75 -16.34
CA VAL A 65 1.65 -28.82 -15.33
C VAL A 65 1.89 -28.31 -13.91
N ASP A 66 2.55 -27.16 -13.76
CA ASP A 66 2.90 -26.55 -12.46
C ASP A 66 1.87 -25.50 -12.02
N CYS A 67 0.87 -25.19 -12.86
CA CYS A 67 -0.13 -24.17 -12.57
C CYS A 67 -0.92 -24.36 -11.28
N PRO A 68 -1.39 -25.58 -10.93
CA PRO A 68 -2.13 -25.76 -9.68
C PRO A 68 -1.30 -25.38 -8.45
N GLY A 69 0.00 -25.71 -8.43
CA GLY A 69 0.90 -25.33 -7.35
C GLY A 69 1.14 -23.83 -7.30
N PHE A 70 1.34 -23.21 -8.47
CA PHE A 70 1.49 -21.77 -8.61
C PHE A 70 0.26 -20.99 -8.11
N GLN A 71 -0.95 -21.41 -8.49
CA GLN A 71 -2.20 -20.82 -8.02
C GLN A 71 -2.48 -21.08 -6.53
N THR A 72 -1.99 -22.19 -5.98
CA THR A 72 -2.07 -22.47 -4.54
C THR A 72 -1.23 -21.47 -3.76
N ILE A 73 -0.03 -21.12 -4.26
CA ILE A 73 0.80 -20.06 -3.67
C ILE A 73 0.09 -18.72 -3.79
N GLY A 74 -0.46 -18.40 -4.96
CA GLY A 74 -1.25 -17.18 -5.16
C GLY A 74 -2.36 -17.06 -4.12
N THR A 75 -3.16 -18.10 -3.95
CA THR A 75 -4.31 -18.10 -3.04
C THR A 75 -3.90 -18.01 -1.57
N ASN A 76 -2.92 -18.80 -1.14
CA ASN A 76 -2.58 -18.95 0.28
C ASN A 76 -1.58 -17.90 0.79
N ILE A 77 -0.70 -17.39 -0.08
CA ILE A 77 0.39 -16.49 0.31
C ILE A 77 0.13 -15.09 -0.22
N CYS A 78 -0.23 -14.98 -1.49
CA CYS A 78 -0.42 -13.68 -2.16
C CYS A 78 -1.86 -13.14 -2.01
N SER A 79 -2.68 -13.83 -1.22
CA SER A 79 -4.11 -13.52 -1.01
C SER A 79 -4.90 -13.37 -2.31
N CYS A 80 -4.56 -14.14 -3.34
CA CYS A 80 -5.38 -14.25 -4.54
C CYS A 80 -6.75 -14.85 -4.18
N ASN A 81 -7.82 -14.32 -4.76
CA ASN A 81 -9.18 -14.84 -4.63
C ASN A 81 -9.72 -14.97 -3.19
N THR A 82 -9.07 -14.38 -2.19
CA THR A 82 -9.63 -14.38 -0.84
C THR A 82 -10.96 -13.62 -0.88
N PRO A 83 -12.11 -14.28 -0.61
CA PRO A 83 -13.39 -13.61 -0.67
C PRO A 83 -13.35 -12.48 0.35
N LEU A 84 -13.66 -11.27 -0.12
CA LEU A 84 -13.58 -10.02 0.66
C LEU A 84 -14.45 -10.06 1.95
N SER A 85 -15.24 -11.10 2.16
CA SER A 85 -16.23 -11.22 3.23
C SER A 85 -15.70 -11.69 4.59
N THR A 86 -14.45 -12.16 4.73
CA THR A 86 -13.87 -12.55 6.04
C THR A 86 -12.74 -11.66 6.52
N ILE A 87 -12.26 -10.78 5.65
CA ILE A 87 -11.32 -9.71 5.95
C ILE A 87 -12.20 -8.46 6.02
N SER A 88 -11.88 -7.45 6.83
CA SER A 88 -12.75 -6.26 6.89
C SER A 88 -12.96 -5.75 5.46
N ASN A 89 -14.17 -5.33 5.10
CA ASN A 89 -14.47 -4.80 3.76
C ASN A 89 -13.75 -3.46 3.50
N CYS A 90 -12.73 -3.13 4.30
CA CYS A 90 -12.01 -1.90 4.16
C CYS A 90 -11.21 -1.90 2.87
N THR A 91 -11.67 -1.14 1.91
CA THR A 91 -10.95 -0.86 0.68
C THR A 91 -10.36 0.53 0.78
N LEU A 92 -9.17 0.71 0.21
CA LEU A 92 -8.46 1.98 0.28
C LEU A 92 -9.22 3.09 -0.47
N CYS A 93 -9.97 2.73 -1.52
CA CYS A 93 -10.89 3.62 -2.23
C CYS A 93 -12.34 3.29 -1.82
N GLU A 94 -13.16 4.30 -1.54
CA GLU A 94 -14.56 4.15 -1.09
C GLU A 94 -15.46 3.41 -2.08
N ASP A 95 -15.19 3.58 -3.37
CA ASP A 95 -15.89 2.91 -4.46
C ASP A 95 -15.44 1.44 -4.67
N SER A 96 -14.57 0.94 -3.78
CA SER A 96 -13.93 -0.38 -3.87
C SER A 96 -13.07 -0.58 -5.11
N SER A 97 -12.73 0.49 -5.84
CA SER A 97 -11.75 0.42 -6.93
C SER A 97 -10.35 0.16 -6.38
N LEU A 98 -9.46 -0.31 -7.27
CA LEU A 98 -8.04 -0.38 -6.96
C LEU A 98 -7.44 1.03 -7.02
N PRO A 99 -6.44 1.35 -6.18
CA PRO A 99 -5.75 2.63 -6.26
C PRO A 99 -5.23 2.89 -7.67
N ALA A 100 -5.36 4.12 -8.16
CA ALA A 100 -4.90 4.49 -9.50
C ALA A 100 -3.39 4.23 -9.71
N LEU A 101 -2.62 4.28 -8.61
CA LEU A 101 -1.17 4.11 -8.61
C LEU A 101 -0.75 3.01 -7.62
N PRO A 102 -1.02 1.72 -7.90
CA PRO A 102 -0.81 0.63 -6.93
C PRO A 102 0.65 0.49 -6.48
N ARG A 103 1.60 0.84 -7.35
CA ARG A 103 3.06 0.79 -7.08
C ARG A 103 3.64 2.10 -6.55
N LEU A 104 2.84 3.17 -6.42
CA LEU A 104 3.32 4.41 -5.81
C LEU A 104 3.67 4.13 -4.35
N LYS A 105 4.85 4.60 -3.93
CA LYS A 105 5.23 4.55 -2.54
C LYS A 105 4.62 5.71 -1.77
N VAL A 106 3.94 5.39 -0.70
CA VAL A 106 3.29 6.29 0.26
C VAL A 106 3.59 5.72 1.63
N MET A 107 3.92 6.54 2.63
CA MET A 107 4.20 6.04 3.97
C MET A 107 5.30 4.95 4.04
N GLY A 108 6.25 4.97 3.10
CA GLY A 108 7.29 3.95 2.97
C GLY A 108 6.85 2.61 2.35
N LYS A 109 5.56 2.42 2.07
CA LYS A 109 4.96 1.21 1.48
C LYS A 109 4.33 1.50 0.12
N THR A 110 4.08 0.49 -0.71
CA THR A 110 3.27 0.67 -1.92
C THR A 110 1.79 0.83 -1.58
N CYS A 111 1.03 1.47 -2.47
CA CYS A 111 -0.41 1.57 -2.30
C CYS A 111 -1.12 0.21 -2.25
N SER A 112 -0.59 -0.81 -2.95
CA SER A 112 -1.05 -2.20 -2.80
C SER A 112 -0.82 -2.72 -1.39
N GLU A 113 0.39 -2.56 -0.84
CA GLU A 113 0.73 -2.98 0.53
C GLU A 113 -0.17 -2.30 1.57
N ILE A 114 -0.40 -0.98 1.43
CA ILE A 114 -1.29 -0.26 2.35
C ILE A 114 -2.73 -0.73 2.21
N GLY A 115 -3.20 -1.05 1.00
CA GLY A 115 -4.51 -1.65 0.78
C GLY A 115 -4.68 -2.97 1.53
N VAL A 116 -3.61 -3.77 1.63
CA VAL A 116 -3.58 -5.01 2.42
C VAL A 116 -3.66 -4.70 3.91
N ASP A 117 -2.87 -3.74 4.39
CA ASP A 117 -2.89 -3.32 5.79
C ASP A 117 -4.29 -2.82 6.18
N ALA A 118 -4.91 -1.96 5.38
CA ALA A 118 -6.26 -1.44 5.59
C ALA A 118 -7.30 -2.56 5.74
N LYS A 119 -7.19 -3.60 4.91
CA LYS A 119 -8.06 -4.78 4.97
C LYS A 119 -7.82 -5.63 6.22
N ARG A 120 -6.55 -5.78 6.64
CA ARG A 120 -6.18 -6.53 7.84
C ARG A 120 -6.60 -5.82 9.13
N ASP A 121 -6.69 -4.50 9.09
CA ASP A 121 -7.10 -3.67 10.21
C ASP A 121 -8.61 -3.80 10.50
N ASP A 122 -9.00 -3.36 11.70
CA ASP A 122 -10.38 -3.35 12.13
C ASP A 122 -11.22 -2.40 11.27
N TYR A 123 -12.47 -2.79 11.01
CA TYR A 123 -13.41 -2.01 10.19
C TYR A 123 -13.57 -0.56 10.68
N GLU A 124 -13.41 -0.33 11.99
CA GLU A 124 -13.49 0.99 12.61
C GLU A 124 -12.44 1.97 12.09
N ASN A 125 -11.26 1.48 11.69
CA ASN A 125 -10.15 2.28 11.18
C ASN A 125 -10.27 2.58 9.68
N CYS A 126 -11.27 2.02 9.01
CA CYS A 126 -11.30 2.06 7.56
C CYS A 126 -11.42 3.47 6.99
N GLN A 127 -12.26 4.30 7.60
CA GLN A 127 -12.41 5.69 7.18
C GLN A 127 -11.09 6.46 7.33
N SER A 128 -10.27 6.12 8.32
CA SER A 128 -8.95 6.71 8.53
C SER A 128 -7.99 6.34 7.40
N TYR A 129 -7.96 5.08 6.95
CA TYR A 129 -7.19 4.67 5.77
C TYR A 129 -7.68 5.36 4.50
N GLN A 130 -8.99 5.41 4.28
CA GLN A 130 -9.58 6.04 3.10
C GLN A 130 -9.28 7.55 3.05
N ALA A 131 -9.47 8.25 4.17
CA ALA A 131 -9.28 9.70 4.25
C ALA A 131 -7.81 10.14 4.22
N THR A 132 -6.86 9.23 4.49
CA THR A 132 -5.42 9.55 4.47
C THR A 132 -4.70 8.79 3.34
N ALA A 133 -4.33 7.54 3.57
CA ALA A 133 -3.57 6.72 2.63
C ALA A 133 -4.26 6.59 1.26
N GLY A 134 -5.59 6.46 1.22
CA GLY A 134 -6.34 6.41 -0.04
C GLY A 134 -6.18 7.66 -0.89
N VAL A 135 -6.29 8.84 -0.27
CA VAL A 135 -6.07 10.12 -0.97
C VAL A 135 -4.65 10.21 -1.53
N TYR A 136 -3.64 9.80 -0.76
CA TYR A 136 -2.24 9.77 -1.24
C TYR A 136 -2.01 8.76 -2.36
N CYS A 137 -2.78 7.68 -2.38
CA CYS A 137 -2.74 6.64 -3.41
C CYS A 137 -3.61 6.96 -4.64
N GLY A 138 -4.23 8.16 -4.67
CA GLY A 138 -5.02 8.64 -5.80
C GLY A 138 -6.46 8.15 -5.83
N CYS A 139 -7.00 7.64 -4.73
CA CYS A 139 -8.43 7.37 -4.59
C CYS A 139 -9.21 8.69 -4.43
N ASP A 140 -10.41 8.76 -5.00
CA ASP A 140 -11.38 9.82 -4.73
C ASP A 140 -12.27 9.39 -3.55
N ASN A 141 -11.97 9.88 -2.36
CA ASN A 141 -12.60 9.47 -1.10
C ASN A 141 -13.31 10.65 -0.39
N PRO A 142 -14.33 11.27 -1.02
CA PRO A 142 -14.97 12.45 -0.47
C PRO A 142 -15.80 12.15 0.78
N ILE A 143 -16.32 10.93 0.96
CA ILE A 143 -17.19 10.60 2.09
C ILE A 143 -16.35 10.45 3.36
N ALA A 144 -15.27 9.70 3.32
CA ALA A 144 -14.35 9.44 4.41
C ALA A 144 -13.65 10.73 4.85
N VAL A 145 -13.23 11.57 3.90
CA VAL A 145 -12.66 12.89 4.19
C VAL A 145 -13.69 13.80 4.88
N ALA A 146 -14.97 13.72 4.51
CA ALA A 146 -16.03 14.51 5.13
C ALA A 146 -16.58 13.93 6.45
N SER A 147 -16.54 12.61 6.63
CA SER A 147 -17.16 11.92 7.78
C SER A 147 -16.26 11.83 9.00
N THR A 148 -14.95 11.90 8.81
CA THR A 148 -13.98 11.81 9.89
C THR A 148 -13.56 13.21 10.33
N SER A 149 -13.37 13.40 11.63
CA SER A 149 -12.59 14.52 12.15
C SER A 149 -11.11 14.25 11.82
N THR A 150 -10.77 14.27 10.54
CA THR A 150 -9.43 13.92 10.09
C THR A 150 -8.43 14.87 10.74
N CYS A 151 -7.46 14.30 11.43
CA CYS A 151 -6.31 15.03 11.90
C CYS A 151 -5.38 15.27 10.71
N SER A 152 -5.47 16.46 10.12
CA SER A 152 -4.46 16.96 9.20
C SER A 152 -3.26 17.46 9.99
N LEU A 153 -2.07 16.91 9.70
CA LEU A 153 -0.84 17.37 10.35
C LEU A 153 -0.50 18.81 9.99
N CYS A 154 -0.86 19.22 8.77
CA CYS A 154 -0.50 20.54 8.27
C CYS A 154 -1.53 21.62 8.59
N PRO A 155 -1.06 22.86 8.85
CA PRO A 155 -1.94 24.00 9.10
C PRO A 155 -2.95 24.20 7.98
N GLY A 156 -4.18 24.53 8.35
CA GLY A 156 -5.26 24.83 7.40
C GLY A 156 -5.84 23.62 6.67
N GLY A 157 -5.54 22.39 7.10
CA GLY A 157 -6.05 21.19 6.44
C GLY A 157 -5.34 20.89 5.11
N THR A 158 -4.12 21.41 4.94
CA THR A 158 -3.34 21.19 3.70
C THR A 158 -2.75 19.78 3.67
N GLN A 159 -2.63 19.21 2.49
CA GLN A 159 -2.02 17.90 2.32
C GLN A 159 -0.50 17.97 2.58
N LEU A 160 0.09 16.87 3.08
CA LEU A 160 1.54 16.77 3.27
C LEU A 160 2.30 17.05 1.97
N VAL A 161 3.44 17.75 2.06
CA VAL A 161 4.32 17.98 0.90
C VAL A 161 4.87 16.65 0.37
N SER A 162 5.17 15.72 1.28
CA SER A 162 5.54 14.36 0.94
C SER A 162 5.14 13.41 2.07
N SER A 163 4.31 12.42 1.76
CA SER A 163 3.93 11.38 2.71
C SER A 163 5.11 10.45 3.07
N ASN A 164 6.18 10.42 2.27
CA ASN A 164 7.36 9.60 2.51
C ASN A 164 8.50 10.34 3.24
N LEU A 165 8.32 11.62 3.58
CA LEU A 165 9.34 12.36 4.33
C LEU A 165 9.50 11.71 5.71
N GLU A 166 10.69 11.24 6.03
CA GLU A 166 11.01 10.67 7.35
C GLU A 166 11.34 11.76 8.36
N ILE A 167 10.74 11.68 9.54
CA ILE A 167 11.11 12.46 10.72
C ILE A 167 11.87 11.55 11.68
N VAL A 168 13.02 12.02 12.15
CA VAL A 168 13.81 11.34 13.19
C VAL A 168 13.44 11.92 14.56
N PHE A 169 12.99 11.07 15.47
CA PHE A 169 12.65 11.43 16.84
C PHE A 169 13.90 11.48 17.74
N ALA A 170 13.73 12.07 18.92
CA ALA A 170 14.80 12.22 19.90
C ALA A 170 15.35 10.88 20.44
N ASP A 171 14.59 9.80 20.35
CA ASP A 171 15.02 8.44 20.71
C ASP A 171 15.73 7.70 19.57
N GLY A 172 15.90 8.35 18.42
CA GLY A 172 16.53 7.79 17.23
C GLY A 172 15.61 6.95 16.34
N SER A 173 14.34 6.76 16.72
CA SER A 173 13.35 6.17 15.82
C SER A 173 13.03 7.12 14.67
N ASN A 174 12.60 6.56 13.53
CA ASN A 174 12.13 7.32 12.39
C ASN A 174 10.71 6.89 12.01
N GLU A 175 9.87 7.85 11.63
CA GLU A 175 8.56 7.58 11.04
C GLU A 175 8.36 8.49 9.83
N THR A 176 7.58 8.00 8.87
CA THR A 176 7.19 8.86 7.74
C THR A 176 6.07 9.80 8.14
N CYS A 177 6.05 10.98 7.53
CA CYS A 177 5.00 11.97 7.70
C CYS A 177 3.60 11.41 7.42
N GLY A 178 3.46 10.57 6.40
CA GLY A 178 2.19 9.92 6.12
C GLY A 178 1.81 8.90 7.19
N THR A 179 2.78 8.15 7.75
CA THR A 179 2.49 7.20 8.84
C THR A 179 1.96 7.95 10.06
N LEU A 180 2.58 9.08 10.41
CA LEU A 180 2.13 9.91 11.53
C LEU A 180 0.72 10.47 11.31
N GLU A 181 0.41 10.90 10.08
CA GLU A 181 -0.92 11.36 9.75
C GLU A 181 -1.95 10.23 9.85
N LEU A 182 -1.67 9.06 9.29
CA LEU A 182 -2.54 7.89 9.42
C LEU A 182 -2.76 7.50 10.89
N GLN A 183 -1.70 7.43 11.70
CA GLN A 183 -1.77 7.12 13.13
C GLN A 183 -2.62 8.13 13.90
N SER A 184 -2.49 9.43 13.58
CA SER A 184 -3.30 10.49 14.20
C SER A 184 -4.81 10.35 13.91
N ASN A 185 -5.17 9.57 12.90
CA ASN A 185 -6.55 9.29 12.50
C ASN A 185 -7.05 7.91 12.95
N ILE A 186 -6.16 6.95 13.26
CA ILE A 186 -6.52 5.60 13.70
C ILE A 186 -6.78 5.53 15.21
N LEU A 187 -6.15 6.41 16.01
CA LEU A 187 -6.21 6.27 17.47
C LEU A 187 -7.63 6.39 18.02
N PRO A 188 -8.02 5.53 18.98
CA PRO A 188 -9.34 5.56 19.58
C PRO A 188 -9.53 6.89 20.31
N VAL A 189 -10.62 7.58 19.96
CA VAL A 189 -11.05 8.88 20.52
C VAL A 189 -11.14 8.85 22.06
N ASP A 190 -11.28 7.65 22.65
CA ASP A 190 -11.54 7.45 24.08
C ASP A 190 -10.37 6.88 24.90
N GLY A 191 -9.19 6.67 24.30
CA GLY A 191 -7.98 6.26 25.05
C GLY A 191 -7.22 7.46 25.65
N PRO A 192 -6.29 7.26 26.61
CA PRO A 192 -5.30 8.28 27.00
C PRO A 192 -4.26 8.53 25.88
N GLY A 193 -4.70 8.42 24.62
CA GLY A 193 -3.89 8.53 23.41
C GLY A 193 -3.43 9.97 23.18
N GLN A 194 -2.39 10.09 22.36
CA GLN A 194 -1.92 11.37 21.87
C GLN A 194 -3.04 12.07 21.09
N SER A 195 -3.30 13.33 21.42
CA SER A 195 -4.30 14.14 20.74
C SER A 195 -3.83 14.51 19.34
N CYS A 196 -4.76 14.90 18.46
CA CYS A 196 -4.40 15.44 17.15
C CYS A 196 -3.41 16.63 17.26
N GLU A 197 -3.50 17.44 18.31
CA GLU A 197 -2.57 18.56 18.52
C GLU A 197 -1.15 18.09 18.86
N ASP A 198 -1.00 16.95 19.54
CA ASP A 198 0.32 16.34 19.77
C ASP A 198 0.93 15.87 18.45
N TYR A 199 0.14 15.24 17.58
CA TYR A 199 0.59 14.83 16.26
C TYR A 199 0.94 16.02 15.36
N LYS A 200 0.14 17.09 15.36
CA LYS A 200 0.46 18.32 14.62
C LYS A 200 1.77 18.94 15.10
N PHE A 201 2.04 18.90 16.40
CA PHE A 201 3.32 19.35 16.94
C PHE A 201 4.49 18.52 16.41
N LEU A 202 4.39 17.19 16.49
CA LEU A 202 5.40 16.25 15.97
C LEU A 202 5.59 16.37 14.45
N GLY A 203 4.48 16.48 13.72
CA GLY A 203 4.41 16.53 12.26
C GLY A 203 4.60 17.92 11.65
N SER A 204 4.90 18.95 12.45
CA SER A 204 5.08 20.32 11.94
C SER A 204 6.17 20.42 10.85
N GLN A 205 7.15 19.52 10.88
CA GLN A 205 8.22 19.40 9.88
C GLN A 205 7.75 18.78 8.55
N CYS A 206 6.57 18.15 8.50
CA CYS A 206 6.01 17.53 7.30
C CYS A 206 5.42 18.51 6.29
N CYS A 207 5.21 19.75 6.73
CA CYS A 207 4.37 20.72 6.06
C CYS A 207 5.17 21.85 5.42
N THR A 208 6.46 21.92 5.73
CA THR A 208 7.37 22.83 5.06
C THR A 208 7.94 22.12 3.84
N PRO A 209 8.04 22.80 2.68
CA PRO A 209 8.81 22.25 1.58
C PRO A 209 10.22 22.01 2.09
N ASN A 210 10.66 20.75 2.03
CA ASN A 210 11.99 20.34 2.48
C ASN A 210 12.98 21.37 1.93
N PRO A 211 13.75 22.10 2.76
CA PRO A 211 14.68 23.10 2.25
C PRO A 211 15.53 22.37 1.23
N THR A 212 15.43 22.79 -0.04
CA THR A 212 16.21 22.22 -1.13
C THR A 212 17.64 22.13 -0.62
N PRO A 213 18.30 20.96 -0.64
CA PRO A 213 19.60 20.79 0.00
C PRO A 213 20.48 21.93 -0.49
N SER A 214 20.72 22.89 0.40
CA SER A 214 21.51 24.06 0.07
C SER A 214 22.87 23.48 -0.32
N PRO A 215 23.40 23.80 -1.52
CA PRO A 215 24.62 23.18 -2.01
C PRO A 215 25.66 23.27 -0.91
N THR A 216 26.12 22.11 -0.44
CA THR A 216 26.91 21.90 0.75
C THR A 216 27.89 23.04 1.00
N ALA A 217 27.46 24.03 1.79
CA ALA A 217 28.37 24.99 2.36
C ALA A 217 29.16 24.19 3.40
N THR A 218 30.42 23.93 3.07
CA THR A 218 31.40 23.37 4.00
C THR A 218 31.59 24.42 5.09
N SER A 219 30.73 24.41 6.11
CA SER A 219 30.79 25.36 7.22
C SER A 219 30.71 24.57 8.50
N SER A 220 31.89 24.39 9.10
CA SER A 220 32.10 23.88 10.43
C SER A 220 31.49 24.85 11.44
N ASP A 221 30.23 24.68 11.79
CA ASP A 221 29.70 25.17 13.07
C ASP A 221 28.51 24.32 13.48
N ILE A 222 28.78 23.40 14.41
CA ILE A 222 27.79 22.52 15.05
C ILE A 222 27.13 23.33 16.15
N THR A 223 25.99 23.95 15.85
CA THR A 223 25.05 24.40 16.89
C THR A 223 24.02 23.30 17.11
N HIS A 224 24.25 22.54 18.17
CA HIS A 224 23.29 21.56 18.71
C HIS A 224 21.98 22.27 19.08
N ILE A 225 20.92 22.07 18.29
CA ILE A 225 19.55 22.42 18.72
C ILE A 225 19.01 21.19 19.46
N THR A 226 19.15 21.22 20.79
CA THR A 226 18.55 20.22 21.68
C THR A 226 17.09 20.57 21.88
N LEU A 227 16.18 19.80 21.27
CA LEU A 227 14.75 19.90 21.54
C LEU A 227 14.47 19.28 22.91
N HIS A 228 14.42 20.10 23.96
CA HIS A 228 14.04 19.64 25.28
C HIS A 228 12.56 19.21 25.27
N ARG A 229 12.34 17.90 25.39
CA ARG A 229 11.04 17.37 25.82
C ARG A 229 10.66 18.07 27.13
N LEU A 230 9.52 18.77 27.12
CA LEU A 230 8.82 19.19 28.32
C LEU A 230 8.39 17.93 29.08
N THR A 231 9.21 17.49 30.04
CA THR A 231 8.83 16.54 31.08
C THR A 231 7.82 17.22 32.01
N ILE A 232 6.55 17.26 31.61
CA ILE A 232 5.43 17.53 32.52
C ILE A 232 5.01 16.20 33.13
N PHE A 233 5.81 15.65 34.03
CA PHE A 233 5.33 14.62 34.96
C PHE A 233 6.15 14.66 36.25
N SER A 234 5.41 14.63 37.36
CA SER A 234 5.87 14.29 38.73
C SER A 234 6.13 15.43 39.72
N THR A 235 5.12 16.26 40.01
CA THR A 235 4.99 16.93 41.33
C THR A 235 3.60 16.80 41.97
N VAL A 236 2.81 15.78 41.64
CA VAL A 236 1.46 15.56 42.25
C VAL A 236 1.38 14.27 43.10
N PHE A 237 2.51 13.66 43.46
CA PHE A 237 2.54 12.47 44.33
C PHE A 237 3.33 12.69 45.63
N VAL A 238 3.11 13.81 46.32
CA VAL A 238 3.48 13.96 47.73
C VAL A 238 2.40 14.79 48.44
N LEU A 239 1.20 14.23 48.66
CA LEU A 239 0.24 14.74 49.65
C LEU A 239 -0.97 13.81 49.90
N VAL A 240 -0.78 12.49 49.92
CA VAL A 240 -1.81 11.57 50.50
C VAL A 240 -1.13 10.42 51.24
N ALA A 241 -0.37 10.74 52.29
CA ALA A 241 0.16 9.72 53.21
C ALA A 241 0.16 10.21 54.68
N SER A 242 -0.84 11.02 55.06
CA SER A 242 -0.96 11.53 56.43
C SER A 242 -2.40 11.57 56.97
N LEU A 243 -3.30 10.74 56.42
CA LEU A 243 -4.69 10.66 56.91
C LEU A 243 -5.19 9.23 57.10
N TRP A 244 -4.34 8.32 57.58
CA TRP A 244 -4.78 7.10 58.30
C TRP A 244 -3.79 6.84 59.44
N GLY A 245 -3.99 7.60 60.52
CA GLY A 245 -3.51 7.34 61.87
C GLY A 245 -4.67 7.61 62.81
#